data_AF-A0A4Y7SA83-F1
#
_entry.id   AF-A0A4Y7SA83-F1
#
_cell.length_a   1.000
_cell.length_b   1.000
_cell.length_c   1.000
_cell.angle_alpha   90.00
_cell.angle_beta   90.00
_cell.angle_gamma   90.00
#
_symmetry.space_group_name_H-M   'P 1'
#
loop_
_entity.id
_entity.type
_entity.pdbx_description
1 polymer ?
#
loop_
_entity_poly.entity_id
_entity_poly.type
_entity_poly.pdbx_seq_one_letter_code
_entity_poly.pdbx_strand_id
1 'polypeptide(L)'
;MSDRHATLLTVVPSVMPTTDQLLCIHHLKSNIYQHLRTLLGAHEWPPFQDMFWDMFRATLFFARFPSTRAYLAEEIYPSRQQWAHAHTFFKFTCGVRTNGRVESENRVTKALGNSSTSPFQLFTGLNERTNGQSVQEMIKLRDSSRRQHPGQLETLFAGVLQLVRAHGGPFAVQQCYKQMELSLFFMTEVLQLPEGVRSWNMINSFTNEDAYLGLEWLLRLIIGRGHQILHLLRVTHRASGRQHMLAILEDNNYVCDCAMGMNLGIPCRHYFQVLMYVRDLRFHLGVIRRR
;
A
#
# COMPACT_ATOMS: atom_id res chain seq x y z
N MET A 1 -10.05 -9.39 4.54
CA MET A 1 -10.58 -8.15 3.93
C MET A 1 -11.97 -8.45 3.41
N SER A 2 -12.97 -7.61 3.68
CA SER A 2 -14.37 -7.81 3.25
C SER A 2 -15.02 -6.50 2.83
N ASP A 3 -16.20 -6.55 2.22
CA ASP A 3 -17.09 -5.39 2.26
C ASP A 3 -17.58 -5.13 3.69
N ARG A 4 -18.12 -3.95 3.93
CA ARG A 4 -18.81 -3.59 5.17
C ARG A 4 -20.11 -4.39 5.25
N HIS A 5 -20.14 -5.38 6.14
CA HIS A 5 -21.35 -6.14 6.42
C HIS A 5 -21.53 -6.27 7.94
N ALA A 6 -22.71 -5.94 8.46
CA ALA A 6 -22.99 -5.90 9.89
C ALA A 6 -22.57 -7.20 10.60
N THR A 7 -22.99 -8.36 10.06
CA THR A 7 -22.62 -9.68 10.60
C THR A 7 -21.12 -9.92 10.69
N LEU A 8 -20.35 -9.50 9.67
CA LEU A 8 -18.90 -9.70 9.70
C LEU A 8 -18.25 -8.81 10.76
N LEU A 9 -18.74 -7.58 10.93
CA LEU A 9 -18.26 -6.65 11.95
C LEU A 9 -18.52 -7.17 13.37
N THR A 10 -19.59 -7.92 13.61
CA THR A 10 -19.89 -8.51 14.93
C THR A 10 -19.23 -9.87 15.16
N VAL A 11 -19.20 -10.73 14.15
CA VAL A 11 -18.80 -12.14 14.30
C VAL A 11 -17.30 -12.33 14.18
N VAL A 12 -16.60 -11.58 13.33
CA VAL A 12 -15.15 -11.76 13.15
C VAL A 12 -14.38 -11.49 14.45
N PRO A 13 -14.63 -10.42 15.22
CA PRO A 13 -13.94 -10.20 16.48
C PRO A 13 -14.20 -11.29 17.54
N SER A 14 -15.36 -11.97 17.50
CA SER A 14 -15.69 -13.01 18.48
C SER A 14 -15.10 -14.38 18.10
N VAL A 15 -15.16 -14.74 16.82
CA VAL A 15 -14.69 -16.05 16.33
C VAL A 15 -13.18 -16.04 16.04
N MET A 16 -12.63 -14.90 15.61
CA MET A 16 -11.22 -14.75 15.24
C MET A 16 -10.60 -13.52 15.92
N PRO A 17 -10.46 -13.51 17.26
CA PRO A 17 -10.07 -12.32 18.03
C PRO A 17 -8.66 -11.82 17.74
N THR A 18 -7.78 -12.67 17.19
CA THR A 18 -6.42 -12.32 16.80
C THR A 18 -6.30 -11.88 15.33
N THR A 19 -7.38 -11.98 14.55
CA THR A 19 -7.43 -11.64 13.13
C THR A 19 -7.94 -10.22 12.94
N ASP A 20 -7.18 -9.40 12.22
CA ASP A 20 -7.66 -8.07 11.83
C ASP A 20 -8.65 -8.15 10.68
N GLN A 21 -9.86 -7.66 10.93
CA GLN A 21 -10.81 -7.41 9.86
C GLN A 21 -10.50 -6.08 9.17
N LEU A 22 -10.16 -6.15 7.89
CA LEU A 22 -9.97 -4.97 7.05
C LEU A 22 -11.15 -4.79 6.10
N LEU A 23 -11.63 -3.55 5.94
CA LEU A 23 -12.63 -3.26 4.91
C LEU A 23 -11.97 -2.99 3.56
N CYS A 24 -12.63 -3.42 2.49
CA CYS A 24 -12.22 -3.14 1.13
C CYS A 24 -12.42 -1.65 0.81
N ILE A 25 -11.34 -0.94 0.50
CA ILE A 25 -11.39 0.50 0.19
C ILE A 25 -12.24 0.76 -1.06
N HIS A 26 -12.23 -0.16 -2.04
CA HIS A 26 -13.00 0.03 -3.26
C HIS A 26 -14.51 0.00 -2.98
N HIS A 27 -14.99 -1.01 -2.25
CA HIS A 27 -16.39 -1.09 -1.87
C HIS A 27 -16.76 0.05 -0.93
N LEU A 28 -15.88 0.44 0.00
CA LEU A 28 -16.08 1.61 0.83
C LEU A 28 -16.27 2.88 -0.01
N LYS A 29 -15.40 3.13 -0.99
CA LYS A 29 -15.50 4.28 -1.91
C LYS A 29 -16.81 4.23 -2.71
N SER A 30 -17.21 3.06 -3.18
CA SER A 30 -18.48 2.87 -3.89
C SER A 30 -19.67 3.17 -3.00
N ASN A 31 -19.68 2.67 -1.77
CA ASN A 31 -20.77 2.87 -0.80
C ASN A 31 -20.89 4.37 -0.45
N ILE A 32 -19.76 5.03 -0.16
CA ILE A 32 -19.74 6.48 0.09
C ILE A 32 -20.29 7.25 -1.11
N TYR A 33 -19.86 6.90 -2.33
CA TYR A 33 -20.36 7.52 -3.54
C TYR A 33 -21.88 7.34 -3.68
N GLN A 34 -22.39 6.12 -3.53
CA GLN A 34 -23.81 5.82 -3.67
C GLN A 34 -24.68 6.56 -2.65
N HIS A 35 -24.22 6.69 -1.41
CA HIS A 35 -25.00 7.31 -0.34
C HIS A 35 -24.85 8.84 -0.28
N LEU A 36 -23.70 9.39 -0.63
CA LEU A 36 -23.39 10.81 -0.39
C LEU A 36 -23.26 11.65 -1.67
N ARG A 37 -23.05 11.07 -2.86
CA ARG A 37 -22.86 11.84 -4.10
C ARG A 37 -24.07 12.71 -4.44
N THR A 38 -25.27 12.16 -4.28
CA THR A 38 -26.53 12.87 -4.54
C THR A 38 -26.78 13.92 -3.47
N LEU A 39 -26.47 13.61 -2.21
CA LEU A 39 -26.67 14.49 -1.07
C LEU A 39 -25.79 15.75 -1.13
N LEU A 40 -24.54 15.60 -1.57
CA LEU A 40 -23.55 16.69 -1.67
C LEU A 40 -23.60 17.45 -3.00
N GLY A 41 -24.31 16.92 -4.00
CA GLY A 41 -24.37 17.52 -5.32
C GLY A 41 -23.00 17.63 -6.01
N ALA A 42 -22.96 18.26 -7.18
CA ALA A 42 -21.75 18.33 -8.00
C ALA A 42 -20.66 19.26 -7.44
N HIS A 43 -21.05 20.25 -6.63
CA HIS A 43 -20.13 21.26 -6.09
C HIS A 43 -19.44 20.82 -4.80
N GLU A 44 -20.15 20.17 -3.87
CA GLU A 44 -19.54 19.76 -2.60
C GLU A 44 -18.90 18.37 -2.67
N TRP A 45 -19.25 17.54 -3.67
CA TRP A 45 -18.70 16.19 -3.81
C TRP A 45 -17.18 16.16 -4.02
N PRO A 46 -16.57 16.89 -4.97
CA PRO A 46 -15.12 16.87 -5.15
C PRO A 46 -14.33 17.24 -3.87
N PRO A 47 -14.58 18.38 -3.21
CA PRO A 47 -13.84 18.73 -1.99
C PRO A 47 -14.14 17.79 -0.82
N PHE A 48 -15.35 17.23 -0.75
CA PHE A 48 -15.66 16.17 0.21
C PHE A 48 -14.79 14.93 -0.03
N GLN A 49 -14.70 14.47 -1.28
CA GLN A 49 -13.99 13.24 -1.63
C GLN A 49 -12.49 13.36 -1.33
N ASP A 50 -11.91 14.54 -1.57
CA ASP A 50 -10.51 14.82 -1.26
C ASP A 50 -10.28 14.77 0.26
N MET A 51 -11.15 15.43 1.03
CA MET A 51 -11.04 15.46 2.48
C MET A 51 -11.47 14.17 3.19
N PHE A 52 -12.28 13.32 2.56
CA PHE A 52 -12.84 12.14 3.20
C PHE A 52 -11.74 11.19 3.69
N TRP A 53 -10.64 11.08 2.95
CA TRP A 53 -9.51 10.24 3.34
C TRP A 53 -8.71 10.84 4.50
N ASP A 54 -8.82 12.15 4.72
CA ASP A 54 -8.28 12.85 5.89
C ASP A 54 -9.21 12.79 7.11
N MET A 55 -10.49 12.44 6.92
CA MET A 55 -11.49 12.29 8.00
C MET A 55 -11.02 11.36 9.13
N PHE A 56 -10.13 10.41 8.82
CA PHE A 56 -9.50 9.57 9.84
C PHE A 56 -8.79 10.40 10.93
N ARG A 57 -8.25 11.57 10.58
CA ARG A 57 -7.46 12.43 11.46
C ARG A 57 -8.24 13.57 12.11
N ALA A 58 -9.42 13.93 11.59
CA ALA A 58 -10.07 15.20 11.94
C ALA A 58 -11.47 15.02 12.53
N THR A 59 -11.66 15.53 13.75
CA THR A 59 -12.97 15.68 14.43
C THR A 59 -13.83 16.78 13.80
N LEU A 60 -13.22 17.68 13.01
CA LEU A 60 -13.85 18.86 12.40
C LEU A 60 -14.63 18.57 11.11
N PHE A 61 -14.59 17.33 10.59
CA PHE A 61 -15.17 16.98 9.29
C PHE A 61 -16.69 17.21 9.22
N PHE A 62 -17.41 16.90 10.31
CA PHE A 62 -18.86 17.10 10.40
C PHE A 62 -19.29 18.57 10.43
N ALA A 63 -18.38 19.50 10.77
CA ALA A 63 -18.69 20.92 10.74
C ALA A 63 -18.70 21.45 9.30
N ARG A 64 -17.89 20.87 8.40
CA ARG A 64 -17.79 21.30 7.00
C ARG A 64 -18.85 20.65 6.10
N PHE A 65 -19.23 19.41 6.38
CA PHE A 65 -20.24 18.67 5.61
C PHE A 65 -21.35 18.12 6.52
N PRO A 66 -22.15 18.99 7.14
CA PRO A 66 -23.11 18.58 8.18
C PRO A 66 -24.17 17.60 7.66
N SER A 67 -24.56 17.72 6.39
CA SER A 67 -25.51 16.82 5.72
C SER A 67 -25.06 15.36 5.75
N THR A 68 -23.75 15.10 5.74
CA THR A 68 -23.18 13.74 5.71
C THR A 68 -23.18 13.05 7.07
N ARG A 69 -23.49 13.78 8.15
CA ARG A 69 -23.30 13.33 9.54
C ARG A 69 -24.07 12.05 9.86
N ALA A 70 -25.34 11.95 9.47
CA ALA A 70 -26.16 10.78 9.78
C ALA A 70 -25.51 9.49 9.26
N TYR A 71 -25.21 9.44 7.96
CA TYR A 71 -24.56 8.27 7.37
C TYR A 71 -23.15 8.05 7.91
N LEU A 72 -22.32 9.09 7.99
CA LEU A 72 -20.93 8.89 8.38
C LEU A 72 -20.77 8.54 9.86
N ALA A 73 -21.52 9.15 10.77
CA ALA A 73 -21.39 8.91 12.21
C ALA A 73 -22.02 7.58 12.64
N GLU A 74 -23.13 7.18 12.04
CA GLU A 74 -23.84 5.95 12.40
C GLU A 74 -23.30 4.75 11.62
N GLU A 75 -23.07 4.92 10.33
CA GLU A 75 -22.54 3.84 9.52
C GLU A 75 -21.01 3.84 9.58
N ILE A 76 -20.34 4.80 8.96
CA ILE A 76 -18.91 4.64 8.62
C ILE A 76 -17.96 4.72 9.82
N TYR A 77 -18.18 5.64 10.76
CA TYR A 77 -17.23 5.97 11.82
C TYR A 77 -17.05 4.90 12.91
N PRO A 78 -18.07 4.11 13.29
CA PRO A 78 -17.92 3.00 14.23
C PRO A 78 -16.91 1.95 13.77
N SER A 79 -16.78 1.75 12.45
CA SER A 79 -15.80 0.82 11.87
C SER A 79 -14.54 1.50 11.34
N ARG A 80 -14.22 2.71 11.82
CA ARG A 80 -13.09 3.51 11.33
C ARG A 80 -11.74 2.81 11.41
N GLN A 81 -11.53 1.98 12.42
CA GLN A 81 -10.28 1.23 12.54
C GLN A 81 -10.14 0.22 11.39
N GLN A 82 -11.21 -0.49 10.99
CA GLN A 82 -11.15 -1.50 9.95
C GLN A 82 -10.90 -0.95 8.53
N TRP A 83 -11.34 0.28 8.20
CA TRP A 83 -11.09 0.88 6.89
C TRP A 83 -9.92 1.86 6.87
N ALA A 84 -9.67 2.57 7.97
CA ALA A 84 -8.54 3.47 8.06
C ALA A 84 -7.21 2.70 8.24
N HIS A 85 -7.22 1.38 8.34
CA HIS A 85 -6.00 0.55 8.30
C HIS A 85 -5.16 0.74 7.04
N ALA A 86 -5.78 1.10 5.92
CA ALA A 86 -5.04 1.51 4.73
C ALA A 86 -4.28 2.83 4.89
N HIS A 87 -4.56 3.57 5.97
CA HIS A 87 -4.04 4.89 6.32
C HIS A 87 -3.39 4.93 7.74
N THR A 88 -3.49 3.83 8.51
CA THR A 88 -2.90 3.62 9.85
C THR A 88 -2.01 2.38 9.80
N PHE A 89 -0.78 2.63 9.37
CA PHE A 89 0.10 1.63 8.81
C PHE A 89 0.93 0.88 9.82
N PHE A 90 0.70 -0.44 9.93
CA PHE A 90 1.69 -1.32 10.52
C PHE A 90 1.48 -2.82 10.27
N LYS A 91 0.55 -3.15 9.37
CA LYS A 91 0.22 -4.53 8.98
C LYS A 91 0.34 -4.64 7.48
N PHE A 92 0.95 -5.74 7.01
CA PHE A 92 1.01 -6.07 5.60
C PHE A 92 -0.40 -6.27 5.07
N THR A 93 -0.93 -5.38 4.24
CA THR A 93 -2.30 -5.54 3.75
C THR A 93 -2.40 -6.18 2.36
N CYS A 94 -1.31 -6.76 1.83
CA CYS A 94 -1.23 -7.45 0.53
C CYS A 94 -2.26 -6.97 -0.51
N GLY A 95 -2.14 -5.73 -0.97
CA GLY A 95 -2.98 -5.24 -2.05
C GLY A 95 -4.43 -4.86 -1.70
N VAL A 96 -4.74 -4.47 -0.45
CA VAL A 96 -6.05 -3.85 -0.08
C VAL A 96 -6.44 -2.70 -1.03
N ARG A 97 -5.47 -2.03 -1.66
CA ARG A 97 -5.69 -0.92 -2.62
C ARG A 97 -5.85 -1.36 -4.07
N THR A 98 -5.55 -2.61 -4.42
CA THR A 98 -5.61 -3.11 -5.80
C THR A 98 -6.86 -3.96 -5.98
N ASN A 99 -7.81 -3.44 -6.76
CA ASN A 99 -9.01 -4.20 -7.17
C ASN A 99 -8.67 -5.33 -8.15
N GLY A 100 -7.47 -5.32 -8.77
CA GLY A 100 -7.10 -6.22 -9.86
C GLY A 100 -7.31 -7.70 -9.57
N ARG A 101 -7.04 -8.19 -8.35
CA ARG A 101 -7.25 -9.60 -7.99
C ARG A 101 -8.73 -9.97 -7.81
N VAL A 102 -9.50 -9.12 -7.12
CA VAL A 102 -10.93 -9.38 -6.88
C VAL A 102 -11.72 -9.17 -8.18
N GLU A 103 -11.41 -8.13 -8.94
CA GLU A 103 -12.05 -7.84 -10.22
C GLU A 103 -11.64 -8.82 -11.31
N SER A 104 -10.41 -9.35 -11.32
CA SER A 104 -10.05 -10.42 -12.24
C SER A 104 -10.85 -11.68 -11.97
N GLU A 105 -10.98 -12.07 -10.69
CA GLU A 105 -11.79 -13.23 -10.32
C GLU A 105 -13.27 -12.99 -10.59
N ASN A 106 -13.83 -11.84 -10.21
CA ASN A 106 -15.22 -11.48 -10.53
C ASN A 106 -15.49 -11.47 -12.04
N ARG A 107 -14.55 -10.96 -12.84
CA ARG A 107 -14.67 -10.96 -14.30
C ARG A 107 -14.65 -12.38 -14.86
N VAL A 108 -13.82 -13.26 -14.31
CA VAL A 108 -13.81 -14.67 -14.72
C VAL A 108 -15.08 -15.39 -14.27
N THR A 109 -15.58 -15.16 -13.06
CA THR A 109 -16.88 -15.68 -12.60
C THR A 109 -18.02 -15.21 -13.51
N LYS A 110 -18.02 -13.94 -13.92
CA LYS A 110 -18.98 -13.38 -14.90
C LYS A 110 -18.77 -13.89 -16.33
N ALA A 111 -17.57 -14.33 -16.68
CA ALA A 111 -17.29 -14.92 -17.99
C ALA A 111 -17.69 -16.41 -18.04
N LEU A 112 -17.56 -17.12 -16.92
CA LEU A 112 -17.98 -18.51 -16.76
C LEU A 112 -19.46 -18.66 -16.43
N GLY A 113 -20.10 -17.60 -15.92
CA GLY A 113 -21.50 -17.59 -15.52
C GLY A 113 -22.32 -16.54 -16.26
N ASN A 114 -23.44 -16.95 -16.84
CA ASN A 114 -24.48 -16.09 -17.40
C ASN A 114 -25.86 -16.48 -16.85
N SER A 115 -26.92 -15.83 -17.31
CA SER A 115 -28.30 -16.07 -16.85
C SER A 115 -28.81 -17.50 -17.08
N SER A 116 -28.15 -18.31 -17.88
CA SER A 116 -28.49 -19.72 -18.14
C SER A 116 -27.53 -20.73 -17.51
N THR A 117 -26.51 -20.26 -16.76
CA THR A 117 -25.52 -21.15 -16.13
C THR A 117 -26.05 -21.65 -14.79
N SER A 118 -26.11 -22.97 -14.60
CA SER A 118 -26.50 -23.54 -13.31
C SER A 118 -25.36 -23.43 -12.29
N PRO A 119 -25.65 -23.42 -10.97
CA PRO A 119 -24.62 -23.40 -9.93
C PRO A 119 -23.60 -24.54 -10.07
N PHE A 120 -24.04 -25.72 -10.51
CA PHE A 120 -23.15 -26.87 -10.74
C PHE A 120 -22.19 -26.65 -11.91
N GLN A 121 -22.68 -26.08 -13.02
CA GLN A 121 -21.84 -25.76 -14.18
C GLN A 121 -20.79 -24.70 -13.84
N LEU A 122 -21.18 -23.66 -13.10
CA LEU A 122 -20.25 -22.63 -12.63
C LEU A 122 -19.17 -23.22 -11.71
N PHE A 123 -19.57 -24.11 -10.78
CA PHE A 123 -18.65 -24.80 -9.87
C PHE A 123 -17.62 -25.65 -10.63
N THR A 124 -18.07 -26.45 -11.59
CA THR A 124 -17.20 -27.29 -12.41
C THR A 124 -16.20 -26.46 -13.21
N GLY A 125 -16.66 -25.41 -13.89
CA GLY A 125 -15.77 -24.52 -14.66
C GLY A 125 -14.73 -23.77 -13.81
N LEU A 126 -15.09 -23.38 -12.59
CA LEU A 126 -14.15 -22.77 -11.64
C LEU A 126 -13.10 -23.78 -11.14
N ASN A 127 -13.50 -25.04 -10.88
CA ASN A 127 -12.58 -26.10 -10.48
C ASN A 127 -11.63 -26.51 -11.61
N GLU A 128 -12.13 -26.63 -12.84
CA GLU A 128 -11.30 -26.93 -14.02
C GLU A 128 -10.24 -25.84 -14.25
N ARG A 129 -10.61 -24.56 -14.13
CA ARG A 129 -9.64 -23.46 -14.20
C ARG A 129 -8.60 -23.52 -13.09
N THR A 130 -9.01 -23.83 -11.87
CA THR A 130 -8.10 -23.94 -10.72
C THR A 130 -7.10 -25.07 -10.92
N ASN A 131 -7.56 -26.21 -11.45
CA ASN A 131 -6.71 -27.36 -11.78
C ASN A 131 -5.83 -27.11 -13.03
N GLY A 132 -6.23 -26.22 -13.93
CA GLY A 132 -5.51 -25.85 -15.15
C GLY A 132 -4.37 -24.84 -14.94
N GLN A 133 -4.34 -24.09 -13.83
CA GLN A 133 -3.24 -23.17 -13.48
C GLN A 133 -1.99 -23.95 -13.07
N SER A 134 -1.32 -24.55 -14.04
CA SER A 134 -0.15 -25.38 -13.79
C SER A 134 1.09 -24.54 -13.45
N VAL A 135 1.99 -25.14 -12.66
CA VAL A 135 3.32 -24.61 -12.33
C VAL A 135 4.11 -24.17 -13.59
N GLN A 136 3.86 -24.80 -14.75
CA GLN A 136 4.49 -24.44 -16.02
C GLN A 136 4.06 -23.07 -16.57
N GLU A 137 2.83 -22.63 -16.36
CA GLU A 137 2.39 -21.28 -16.77
C GLU A 137 3.06 -20.20 -15.90
N MET A 138 3.23 -20.47 -14.61
CA MET A 138 3.99 -19.60 -13.71
C MET A 138 5.49 -19.53 -14.09
N ILE A 139 6.09 -20.65 -14.53
CA ILE A 139 7.46 -20.69 -15.05
C ILE A 139 7.57 -19.89 -16.35
N LYS A 140 6.64 -20.07 -17.30
CA LYS A 140 6.60 -19.31 -18.55
C LYS A 140 6.43 -17.80 -18.32
N LEU A 141 5.62 -17.39 -17.35
CA LEU A 141 5.49 -15.99 -16.92
C LEU A 141 6.77 -15.46 -16.25
N ARG A 142 7.50 -16.32 -15.53
CA ARG A 142 8.83 -15.99 -14.97
C ARG A 142 9.87 -15.79 -16.07
N ASP A 143 9.81 -16.57 -17.14
CA ASP A 143 10.75 -16.48 -18.24
C ASP A 143 10.42 -15.36 -19.23
N SER A 144 9.13 -15.01 -19.39
CA SER A 144 8.71 -13.87 -20.20
C SER A 144 9.01 -12.51 -19.54
N SER A 145 8.89 -12.43 -18.20
CA SER A 145 9.25 -11.23 -17.43
C SER A 145 10.76 -10.94 -17.41
N ARG A 146 11.61 -11.84 -17.89
CA ARG A 146 13.06 -11.65 -18.03
C ARG A 146 13.47 -10.90 -19.31
N ARG A 147 12.55 -10.67 -20.26
CA ARG A 147 12.90 -10.07 -21.55
C ARG A 147 12.62 -8.57 -21.59
N GLN A 148 13.68 -7.82 -21.90
CA GLN A 148 13.73 -6.41 -22.28
C GLN A 148 13.63 -5.40 -21.13
N HIS A 149 14.81 -5.12 -20.60
CA HIS A 149 15.07 -4.14 -19.56
C HIS A 149 16.24 -3.28 -20.06
N PRO A 150 16.10 -1.94 -20.18
CA PRO A 150 17.18 -1.05 -20.61
C PRO A 150 18.51 -1.32 -19.87
N GLY A 151 19.61 -1.42 -20.63
CA GLY A 151 20.92 -1.88 -20.11
C GLY A 151 21.58 -1.00 -19.03
N GLN A 152 21.15 0.26 -18.87
CA GLN A 152 21.70 1.14 -17.83
C GLN A 152 21.32 0.71 -16.40
N LEU A 153 20.13 0.14 -16.20
CA LEU A 153 19.68 -0.34 -14.88
C LEU A 153 20.39 -1.61 -14.44
N GLU A 154 20.75 -2.48 -15.39
CA GLU A 154 21.55 -3.68 -15.13
C GLU A 154 22.92 -3.32 -14.55
N THR A 155 23.48 -2.17 -14.93
CA THR A 155 24.77 -1.71 -14.41
C THR A 155 24.63 -1.17 -12.98
N LEU A 156 23.62 -0.33 -12.73
CA LEU A 156 23.43 0.34 -11.44
C LEU A 156 22.95 -0.61 -10.34
N PHE A 157 22.15 -1.62 -10.67
CA PHE A 157 21.54 -2.54 -9.72
C PHE A 157 21.92 -4.01 -9.95
N ALA A 158 23.06 -4.28 -10.61
CA ALA A 158 23.48 -5.63 -11.02
C ALA A 158 23.28 -6.69 -9.93
N GLY A 159 23.84 -6.46 -8.73
CA GLY A 159 23.76 -7.40 -7.61
C GLY A 159 22.34 -7.59 -7.09
N VAL A 160 21.54 -6.52 -7.03
CA VAL A 160 20.15 -6.60 -6.58
C VAL A 160 19.30 -7.35 -7.61
N LEU A 161 19.43 -7.01 -8.89
CA LEU A 161 18.70 -7.67 -9.98
C LEU A 161 19.05 -9.15 -10.07
N GLN A 162 20.31 -9.52 -9.89
CA GLN A 162 20.73 -10.92 -9.84
C GLN A 162 20.01 -11.67 -8.71
N LEU A 163 20.00 -11.13 -7.50
CA LEU A 163 19.32 -11.74 -6.35
C LEU A 163 17.81 -11.85 -6.56
N VAL A 164 17.16 -10.79 -7.03
CA VAL A 164 15.71 -10.78 -7.24
C VAL A 164 15.31 -11.73 -8.39
N ARG A 165 16.12 -11.87 -9.44
CA ARG A 165 15.85 -12.84 -10.53
C ARG A 165 16.06 -14.29 -10.13
N ALA A 166 17.01 -14.54 -9.24
CA ALA A 166 17.31 -15.88 -8.75
C ALA A 166 16.24 -16.37 -7.77
N HIS A 167 15.73 -15.48 -6.92
CA HIS A 167 14.90 -15.87 -5.77
C HIS A 167 13.49 -15.27 -5.75
N GLY A 168 13.22 -14.24 -6.54
CA GLY A 168 11.91 -13.58 -6.62
C GLY A 168 10.96 -14.23 -7.61
N GLY A 169 9.66 -14.15 -7.31
CA GLY A 169 8.60 -14.50 -8.27
C GLY A 169 8.43 -13.42 -9.36
N PRO A 170 7.70 -13.72 -10.46
CA PRO A 170 7.55 -12.80 -11.61
C PRO A 170 7.09 -11.40 -11.21
N PHE A 171 6.12 -11.31 -10.30
CA PHE A 171 5.64 -10.03 -9.78
C PHE A 171 6.74 -9.24 -9.05
N ALA A 172 7.53 -9.93 -8.21
CA ALA A 172 8.60 -9.28 -7.44
C ALA A 172 9.68 -8.73 -8.38
N VAL A 173 10.09 -9.53 -9.38
CA VAL A 173 11.05 -9.12 -10.40
C VAL A 173 10.56 -7.88 -11.15
N GLN A 174 9.35 -7.93 -11.71
CA GLN A 174 8.81 -6.83 -12.52
C GLN A 174 8.62 -5.55 -11.72
N GLN A 175 8.10 -5.64 -10.48
CA GLN A 175 7.90 -4.47 -9.64
C GLN A 175 9.21 -3.89 -9.12
N CYS A 176 10.18 -4.72 -8.71
CA CYS A 176 11.51 -4.24 -8.33
C CYS A 176 12.15 -3.48 -9.48
N TYR A 177 12.14 -4.06 -10.69
CA TYR A 177 12.69 -3.41 -11.88
C TYR A 177 12.06 -2.03 -12.13
N LYS A 178 10.72 -1.98 -12.15
CA LYS A 178 9.99 -0.71 -12.31
C LYS A 178 10.32 0.30 -11.22
N GLN A 179 10.48 -0.12 -9.97
CA GLN A 179 10.83 0.79 -8.87
C GLN A 179 12.29 1.26 -8.95
N MET A 180 13.22 0.43 -9.42
CA MET A 180 14.60 0.84 -9.69
C MET A 180 14.68 1.86 -10.83
N GLU A 181 13.93 1.66 -11.90
CA GLU A 181 13.85 2.64 -12.99
C GLU A 181 13.35 4.00 -12.49
N LEU A 182 12.26 3.99 -11.74
CA LEU A 182 11.65 5.19 -11.22
C LEU A 182 12.47 5.87 -10.12
N SER A 183 13.44 5.17 -9.50
CA SER A 183 14.30 5.75 -8.47
C SER A 183 15.29 6.76 -9.03
N LEU A 184 15.68 6.62 -10.30
CA LEU A 184 16.67 7.49 -10.96
C LEU A 184 16.22 8.96 -11.05
N PHE A 185 14.92 9.23 -10.93
CA PHE A 185 14.35 10.59 -10.92
C PHE A 185 14.38 11.26 -9.55
N PHE A 186 14.96 10.61 -8.53
CA PHE A 186 15.03 11.14 -7.18
C PHE A 186 16.46 11.50 -6.76
N MET A 187 16.56 12.26 -5.68
CA MET A 187 17.80 12.55 -4.96
C MET A 187 17.59 12.34 -3.47
N THR A 188 18.66 12.01 -2.75
CA THR A 188 18.62 11.71 -1.32
C THR A 188 19.44 12.72 -0.53
N GLU A 189 18.92 13.11 0.62
CA GLU A 189 19.60 13.90 1.63
C GLU A 189 19.46 13.22 3.00
N VAL A 190 20.57 13.09 3.72
CA VAL A 190 20.55 12.58 5.10
C VAL A 190 20.11 13.70 6.02
N LEU A 191 19.01 13.50 6.74
CA LEU A 191 18.68 14.36 7.87
C LEU A 191 19.44 13.80 9.07
N GLN A 192 20.37 14.57 9.63
CA GLN A 192 20.97 14.25 10.92
C GLN A 192 20.19 14.97 12.03
N LEU A 193 19.99 14.30 13.16
CA LEU A 193 19.58 14.97 14.39
C LEU A 193 20.75 15.85 14.87
N PRO A 194 20.52 17.14 15.18
CA PRO A 194 21.54 17.95 15.83
C PRO A 194 22.00 17.30 17.14
N GLU A 195 23.27 17.50 17.48
CA GLU A 195 23.86 16.97 18.70
C GLU A 195 23.06 17.39 19.93
N GLY A 196 22.65 16.42 20.76
CA GLY A 196 21.82 16.64 21.95
C GLY A 196 20.29 16.57 21.74
N VAL A 197 19.81 16.54 20.48
CA VAL A 197 18.38 16.38 20.18
C VAL A 197 18.04 14.88 20.08
N ARG A 198 17.16 14.40 20.98
CA ARG A 198 16.73 12.99 21.03
C ARG A 198 15.44 12.69 20.27
N SER A 199 14.77 13.71 19.73
CA SER A 199 13.52 13.54 18.98
C SER A 199 13.37 14.52 17.82
N TRP A 200 12.81 14.03 16.71
CA TRP A 200 12.53 14.77 15.48
C TRP A 200 11.34 15.74 15.57
N ASN A 201 10.96 16.19 16.76
CA ASN A 201 9.74 16.96 17.02
C ASN A 201 9.69 18.34 16.33
N MET A 202 10.63 18.66 15.44
CA MET A 202 10.81 20.01 14.89
C MET A 202 11.16 20.11 13.41
N ILE A 203 11.12 19.03 12.62
CA ILE A 203 11.50 19.13 11.21
C ILE A 203 10.31 18.80 10.29
N ASN A 204 9.69 19.89 9.80
CA ASN A 204 8.70 19.99 8.71
C ASN A 204 7.24 20.22 9.17
N SER A 205 6.55 21.17 8.54
CA SER A 205 5.13 21.50 8.74
C SER A 205 4.18 20.58 7.95
N PHE A 206 4.71 19.56 7.26
CA PHE A 206 3.98 18.42 6.69
C PHE A 206 2.76 18.75 5.83
N THR A 207 2.83 19.79 5.00
CA THR A 207 1.74 20.15 4.06
C THR A 207 1.80 19.40 2.72
N ASN A 208 2.49 18.26 2.63
CA ASN A 208 2.60 17.53 1.37
C ASN A 208 1.49 16.47 1.27
N GLU A 209 0.47 16.76 0.47
CA GLU A 209 -0.71 15.92 0.20
C GLU A 209 -0.37 14.56 -0.46
N ASP A 210 0.87 14.38 -0.92
CA ASP A 210 1.34 13.17 -1.62
C ASP A 210 2.05 12.13 -0.72
N ALA A 211 2.28 12.42 0.57
CA ALA A 211 2.82 11.43 1.51
C ALA A 211 1.69 10.54 2.07
N TYR A 212 1.78 9.21 1.88
CA TYR A 212 0.77 8.30 2.43
C TYR A 212 0.79 8.26 3.97
N LEU A 213 1.89 8.68 4.60
CA LEU A 213 2.12 8.71 6.04
C LEU A 213 2.76 10.03 6.50
N GLY A 214 2.13 10.70 7.47
CA GLY A 214 2.79 11.79 8.19
C GLY A 214 4.03 11.29 8.95
N LEU A 215 5.16 11.99 8.84
CA LEU A 215 6.44 11.59 9.43
C LEU A 215 6.37 11.48 10.96
N GLU A 216 5.78 12.47 11.64
CA GLU A 216 5.67 12.43 13.11
C GLU A 216 5.00 11.14 13.58
N TRP A 217 3.91 10.78 12.91
CA TRP A 217 3.22 9.53 13.17
C TRP A 217 4.14 8.35 12.88
N LEU A 218 4.81 8.31 11.73
CA LEU A 218 5.75 7.25 11.35
C LEU A 218 6.86 7.04 12.39
N LEU A 219 7.43 8.11 12.91
CA LEU A 219 8.53 8.07 13.89
C LEU A 219 8.05 7.60 15.26
N ARG A 220 6.93 8.14 15.78
CA ARG A 220 6.32 7.70 17.04
C ARG A 220 6.03 6.20 17.02
N LEU A 221 5.67 5.71 15.86
CA LEU A 221 5.19 4.38 15.58
C LEU A 221 6.38 3.40 15.51
N ILE A 222 7.46 3.75 14.79
CA ILE A 222 8.75 3.02 14.82
C ILE A 222 9.27 2.89 16.26
N ILE A 223 9.34 4.01 16.99
CA ILE A 223 9.84 4.06 18.37
C ILE A 223 8.92 3.25 19.31
N GLY A 224 7.60 3.38 19.17
CA GLY A 224 6.62 2.65 19.97
C GLY A 224 6.65 1.12 19.76
N ARG A 225 7.28 0.64 18.69
CA ARG A 225 7.56 -0.79 18.46
C ARG A 225 8.92 -1.25 18.95
N GLY A 226 9.69 -0.38 19.59
CA GLY A 226 11.04 -0.69 20.08
C GLY A 226 12.10 -0.74 18.99
N HIS A 227 11.81 -0.22 17.79
CA HIS A 227 12.82 -0.10 16.74
C HIS A 227 13.60 1.21 16.90
N GLN A 228 14.92 1.14 16.72
CA GLN A 228 15.79 2.31 16.66
C GLN A 228 16.02 2.75 15.22
N ILE A 229 16.06 4.05 15.01
CA ILE A 229 16.30 4.67 13.71
C ILE A 229 17.78 5.00 13.61
N LEU A 230 18.47 4.34 12.67
CA LEU A 230 19.87 4.58 12.38
C LEU A 230 20.04 5.84 11.52
N HIS A 231 19.23 5.96 10.46
CA HIS A 231 19.26 7.11 9.56
C HIS A 231 17.85 7.53 9.18
N LEU A 232 17.61 8.84 9.15
CA LEU A 232 16.41 9.41 8.54
C LEU A 232 16.80 10.16 7.27
N LEU A 233 16.21 9.79 6.15
CA LEU A 233 16.56 10.31 4.84
C LEU A 233 15.36 10.98 4.18
N ARG A 234 15.62 12.12 3.56
CA ARG A 234 14.68 12.81 2.68
C ARG A 234 15.00 12.46 1.23
N VAL A 235 14.01 11.98 0.50
CA VAL A 235 14.11 11.60 -0.90
C VAL A 235 13.22 12.53 -1.71
N THR A 236 13.82 13.29 -2.63
CA THR A 236 13.13 14.37 -3.37
C THR A 236 13.09 14.05 -4.86
N HIS A 237 11.91 14.12 -5.48
CA HIS A 237 11.77 13.97 -6.93
C HIS A 237 12.31 15.22 -7.64
N ARG A 238 13.22 15.04 -8.58
CA ARG A 238 13.97 16.14 -9.22
C ARG A 238 13.08 17.11 -9.99
N ALA A 239 12.07 16.61 -10.69
CA ALA A 239 11.24 17.46 -11.55
C ALA A 239 10.09 18.13 -10.80
N SER A 240 9.50 17.45 -9.82
CA SER A 240 8.29 17.96 -9.13
C SER A 240 8.56 18.49 -7.73
N GLY A 241 9.78 18.37 -7.21
CA GLY A 241 10.13 18.76 -5.83
C GLY A 241 9.45 17.91 -4.74
N ARG A 242 8.69 16.87 -5.11
CA ARG A 242 7.95 16.03 -4.15
C ARG A 242 8.90 15.31 -3.22
N GLN A 243 8.61 15.34 -1.92
CA GLN A 243 9.47 14.77 -0.89
C GLN A 243 8.83 13.57 -0.20
N HIS A 244 9.67 12.57 0.07
CA HIS A 244 9.35 11.36 0.82
C HIS A 244 10.41 11.12 1.89
N MET A 245 9.97 10.57 3.01
CA MET A 245 10.83 10.22 4.14
C MET A 245 11.05 8.70 4.19
N LEU A 246 12.30 8.32 4.44
CA LEU A 246 12.71 6.94 4.62
C LEU A 246 13.60 6.81 5.85
N ALA A 247 13.20 5.95 6.79
CA ALA A 247 14.00 5.59 7.95
C ALA A 247 14.70 4.24 7.69
N ILE A 248 16.01 4.21 7.91
CA ILE A 248 16.81 2.97 8.02
C ILE A 248 16.88 2.62 9.50
N LEU A 249 16.61 1.37 9.83
CA LEU A 249 16.62 0.83 11.19
C LEU A 249 17.97 0.14 11.47
N GLU A 250 18.29 -0.07 12.75
CA GLU A 250 19.56 -0.72 13.17
C GLU A 250 19.73 -2.16 12.64
N ASP A 251 18.63 -2.85 12.35
CA ASP A 251 18.62 -4.20 11.78
C ASP A 251 18.75 -4.22 10.24
N ASN A 252 19.10 -3.09 9.64
CA ASN A 252 19.14 -2.83 8.19
C ASN A 252 17.78 -2.94 7.47
N ASN A 253 16.66 -3.06 8.19
CA ASN A 253 15.34 -2.87 7.59
C ASN A 253 15.07 -1.38 7.33
N TYR A 254 14.00 -1.12 6.57
CA TYR A 254 13.59 0.24 6.26
C TYR A 254 12.09 0.43 6.44
N VAL A 255 11.72 1.68 6.71
CA VAL A 255 10.33 2.14 6.68
C VAL A 255 10.27 3.40 5.83
N CYS A 256 9.40 3.41 4.83
CA CYS A 256 9.17 4.59 3.99
C CYS A 256 7.74 5.08 4.15
N ASP A 257 7.58 6.39 4.20
CA ASP A 257 6.28 7.06 4.30
C ASP A 257 5.34 6.74 3.12
N CYS A 258 5.88 6.28 2.00
CA CYS A 258 5.07 5.86 0.86
C CYS A 258 4.33 4.54 1.10
N ALA A 259 4.67 3.83 2.19
CA ALA A 259 4.09 2.56 2.64
C ALA A 259 4.11 1.40 1.62
N MET A 260 4.76 1.54 0.46
CA MET A 260 4.76 0.50 -0.58
C MET A 260 5.41 -0.81 -0.09
N GLY A 261 6.52 -0.74 0.66
CA GLY A 261 7.11 -1.92 1.31
C GLY A 261 6.12 -2.63 2.24
N MET A 262 5.37 -1.84 3.02
CA MET A 262 4.37 -2.35 3.94
C MET A 262 3.07 -2.81 3.26
N ASN A 263 2.75 -2.36 2.05
CA ASN A 263 1.48 -2.69 1.39
C ASN A 263 1.63 -3.79 0.33
N LEU A 264 2.72 -3.74 -0.43
CA LEU A 264 2.99 -4.62 -1.56
C LEU A 264 4.08 -5.65 -1.27
N GLY A 265 4.85 -5.45 -0.19
CA GLY A 265 5.87 -6.39 0.23
C GLY A 265 7.10 -6.30 -0.66
N ILE A 266 7.29 -5.16 -1.32
CA ILE A 266 8.35 -4.91 -2.29
C ILE A 266 8.95 -3.53 -2.01
N PRO A 267 10.29 -3.38 -2.11
CA PRO A 267 10.92 -2.08 -2.01
C PRO A 267 10.37 -1.03 -2.98
N CYS A 268 10.15 0.16 -2.43
CA CYS A 268 9.73 1.31 -3.22
C CYS A 268 10.92 1.97 -3.93
N ARG A 269 10.62 2.82 -4.92
CA ARG A 269 11.65 3.64 -5.59
C ARG A 269 12.49 4.49 -4.63
N HIS A 270 11.92 4.95 -3.51
CA HIS A 270 12.66 5.74 -2.52
C HIS A 270 13.72 4.88 -1.82
N TYR A 271 13.42 3.61 -1.54
CA TYR A 271 14.40 2.66 -1.01
C TYR A 271 15.53 2.42 -2.02
N PHE A 272 15.22 2.18 -3.29
CA PHE A 272 16.26 1.97 -4.31
C PHE A 272 17.14 3.20 -4.53
N GLN A 273 16.57 4.40 -4.43
CA GLN A 273 17.33 5.64 -4.48
C GLN A 273 18.24 5.80 -3.24
N VAL A 274 17.75 5.46 -2.04
CA VAL A 274 18.56 5.46 -0.82
C VAL A 274 19.66 4.40 -0.89
N LEU A 275 19.38 3.21 -1.42
CA LEU A 275 20.35 2.12 -1.61
C LEU A 275 21.51 2.54 -2.52
N MET A 276 21.25 3.35 -3.55
CA MET A 276 22.32 3.91 -4.39
C MET A 276 23.16 4.98 -3.67
N TYR A 277 22.57 5.67 -2.69
CA TYR A 277 23.19 6.83 -2.04
C TYR A 277 23.95 6.45 -0.77
N VAL A 278 23.36 5.60 0.09
CA VAL A 278 23.93 5.18 1.37
C VAL A 278 24.79 3.95 1.14
N ARG A 279 26.12 4.15 1.11
CA ARG A 279 27.10 3.08 0.78
C ARG A 279 27.03 1.86 1.70
N ASP A 280 26.68 2.08 2.97
CA ASP A 280 26.63 1.00 3.97
C ASP A 280 25.29 0.25 3.97
N LEU A 281 24.25 0.76 3.28
CA LEU A 281 22.97 0.07 3.17
C LEU A 281 23.11 -1.11 2.23
N ARG A 282 22.84 -2.31 2.74
CA ARG A 282 22.87 -3.55 1.95
C ARG A 282 21.46 -3.99 1.57
N PHE A 283 21.31 -4.46 0.34
CA PHE A 283 20.11 -5.16 -0.07
C PHE A 283 20.13 -6.59 0.49
N HIS A 284 19.02 -7.02 1.10
CA HIS A 284 18.81 -8.40 1.52
C HIS A 284 17.42 -8.86 1.05
N LEU A 285 17.27 -10.11 0.64
CA LEU A 285 16.00 -10.62 0.11
C LEU A 285 14.82 -10.52 1.09
N GLY A 286 15.08 -10.45 2.40
CA GLY A 286 14.06 -10.26 3.43
C GLY A 286 13.23 -8.99 3.28
N VAL A 287 13.72 -7.96 2.56
CA VAL A 287 12.92 -6.77 2.24
C VAL A 287 11.75 -7.06 1.28
N ILE A 288 11.79 -8.21 0.58
CA ILE A 288 10.70 -8.70 -0.24
C ILE A 288 9.91 -9.74 0.57
N ARG A 289 8.66 -9.43 0.87
CA ARG A 289 7.79 -10.34 1.64
C ARG A 289 7.38 -11.52 0.78
N ARG A 290 7.43 -12.73 1.37
CA ARG A 290 6.86 -13.93 0.75
C ARG A 290 5.36 -13.73 0.54
N ARG A 291 4.88 -14.10 -0.65
CA ARG A 291 3.47 -14.07 -1.02
C ARG A 291 2.83 -15.42 -0.78
#